data_AF-A0A3P7P603-F1
#
_entry.id   AF-A0A3P7P603-F1
#
_cell.length_a   1.000
_cell.length_b   1.000
_cell.length_c   1.000
_cell.angle_alpha   90.00
_cell.angle_beta   90.00
_cell.angle_gamma   90.00
#
_symmetry.space_group_name_H-M   'P 1'
#
loop_
_entity.id
_entity.type
_entity.pdbx_description
1 polymer ?
#
loop_
_entity_poly.entity_id
_entity_poly.type
_entity_poly.pdbx_seq_one_letter_code
_entity_poly.pdbx_strand_id
1 'polypeptide(L)'
;MVLLVLAIYMLNYAVGRAKNQSIANKWFMDVTPLLEEQFTLVGDDGTSENCREGHMHKETDSVYTIWCSGRLGCQGMLITLKLRKRQDLINVIMNLVRPKQDKVVIRINVDSNEMDSFVFAVGQRKSVV
;
A
#
# COMPACT_ATOMS: atom_id res chain seq x y z
N MET A 1 -23.00 -16.07 25.73
CA MET A 1 -23.16 -14.77 25.05
C MET A 1 -21.82 -14.13 24.72
N VAL A 2 -20.95 -13.87 25.69
CA VAL A 2 -19.61 -13.25 25.45
C VAL A 2 -18.74 -14.07 24.47
N LEU A 3 -18.67 -15.40 24.63
CA LEU A 3 -17.89 -16.27 23.74
C LEU A 3 -18.33 -16.20 22.27
N LEU A 4 -19.63 -16.04 22.02
CA LEU A 4 -20.17 -15.95 20.66
C LEU A 4 -19.77 -14.63 19.99
N VAL A 5 -19.77 -13.52 20.74
CA VAL A 5 -19.29 -12.22 20.26
C VAL A 5 -17.80 -12.27 19.92
N LEU A 6 -17.00 -12.89 20.79
CA LEU A 6 -15.56 -13.07 20.54
C LEU A 6 -15.30 -13.97 19.32
N ALA A 7 -16.07 -15.04 19.15
CA ALA A 7 -15.95 -15.92 17.99
C ALA A 7 -16.24 -15.19 16.67
N ILE A 8 -17.31 -14.36 16.64
CA ILE A 8 -17.63 -13.53 15.47
C ILE A 8 -16.52 -12.52 15.19
N TYR A 9 -15.97 -11.89 16.24
CA TYR A 9 -14.86 -10.96 16.10
C TYR A 9 -13.61 -11.62 15.48
N MET A 10 -13.23 -12.80 15.97
CA MET A 10 -12.09 -13.57 15.44
C MET A 10 -12.31 -14.03 14.01
N LEU A 11 -13.53 -14.47 13.67
CA LEU A 11 -13.87 -14.87 12.31
C LEU A 11 -13.80 -13.68 11.34
N ASN A 12 -14.33 -12.52 11.72
CA ASN A 12 -14.24 -11.29 10.94
C ASN A 12 -12.77 -10.90 10.70
N TYR A 13 -11.94 -11.00 11.73
CA TYR A 13 -10.51 -10.73 11.60
C TYR A 13 -9.84 -11.68 10.61
N ALA A 14 -10.08 -13.00 10.72
CA ALA A 14 -9.49 -14.00 9.84
C ALA A 14 -9.91 -13.84 8.36
N VAL A 15 -11.20 -13.60 8.12
CA VAL A 15 -11.72 -13.39 6.76
C VAL A 15 -11.24 -12.04 6.20
N GLY A 16 -11.27 -10.99 7.02
CA GLY A 16 -10.86 -9.64 6.63
C GLY A 16 -9.39 -9.54 6.23
N ARG A 17 -8.49 -10.15 7.02
CA ARG A 17 -7.05 -10.17 6.72
C ARG A 17 -6.75 -10.97 5.45
N ALA A 18 -7.39 -12.14 5.28
CA ALA A 18 -7.19 -12.97 4.10
C ALA A 18 -7.67 -12.27 2.83
N LYS A 19 -8.81 -11.56 2.90
CA LYS A 19 -9.34 -10.77 1.78
C LYS A 19 -8.42 -9.62 1.40
N ASN A 20 -7.91 -8.87 2.39
CA ASN A 20 -6.95 -7.79 2.12
C ASN A 20 -5.65 -8.31 1.51
N GLN A 21 -5.12 -9.42 2.02
CA GLN A 21 -3.94 -10.06 1.46
C GLN A 21 -4.16 -10.50 0.01
N SER A 22 -5.32 -11.09 -0.31
CA SER A 22 -5.65 -11.47 -1.68
C SER A 22 -5.74 -10.25 -2.62
N ILE A 23 -6.34 -9.14 -2.16
CA ILE A 23 -6.43 -7.90 -2.94
C ILE A 23 -5.03 -7.33 -3.20
N ALA A 24 -4.20 -7.23 -2.16
CA ALA A 24 -2.85 -6.70 -2.26
C ALA A 24 -1.99 -7.53 -3.21
N ASN A 25 -2.04 -8.87 -3.09
CA ASN A 25 -1.28 -9.76 -3.97
C ASN A 25 -1.71 -9.66 -5.43
N LYS A 26 -3.03 -9.62 -5.71
CA LYS A 26 -3.53 -9.46 -7.08
C LYS A 26 -3.06 -8.15 -7.70
N TRP A 27 -3.24 -7.05 -6.97
CA TRP A 27 -2.79 -5.74 -7.42
C TRP A 27 -1.27 -5.72 -7.67
N PHE A 28 -0.51 -6.36 -6.79
CA PHE A 28 0.94 -6.49 -6.94
C PHE A 28 1.30 -7.25 -8.23
N MET A 29 0.73 -8.44 -8.43
CA MET A 29 0.99 -9.23 -9.65
C MET A 29 0.64 -8.48 -10.94
N ASP A 30 -0.42 -7.67 -10.92
CA ASP A 30 -0.83 -6.88 -12.08
C ASP A 30 0.12 -5.71 -12.38
N VAL A 31 0.72 -5.09 -11.35
CA VAL A 31 1.59 -3.91 -11.51
C VAL A 31 3.07 -4.26 -11.67
N THR A 32 3.52 -5.39 -11.13
CA THR A 32 4.93 -5.80 -11.13
C THR A 32 5.57 -5.76 -12.52
N PRO A 33 4.95 -6.25 -13.61
CA PRO A 33 5.55 -6.19 -14.94
C PRO A 33 5.87 -4.76 -15.39
N LEU A 34 4.96 -3.80 -15.11
CA LEU A 34 5.18 -2.39 -15.43
C LEU A 34 6.31 -1.78 -14.59
N LEU A 35 6.43 -2.20 -13.33
CA LEU A 35 7.50 -1.72 -12.46
C LEU A 35 8.87 -2.25 -12.90
N GLU A 36 8.95 -3.52 -13.27
CA GLU A 36 10.17 -4.17 -13.77
C GLU A 36 10.66 -3.61 -15.10
N GLU A 37 9.75 -3.09 -15.95
CA GLU A 37 10.12 -2.37 -17.18
C GLU A 37 10.73 -0.98 -16.90
N GLN A 38 10.36 -0.33 -15.79
CA GLN A 38 10.71 1.06 -15.50
C GLN A 38 11.82 1.23 -14.47
N PHE A 39 12.04 0.22 -13.64
CA PHE A 39 12.97 0.23 -12.52
C PHE A 39 13.82 -1.04 -12.56
N THR A 40 15.13 -0.90 -12.34
CA THR A 40 16.01 -2.07 -12.31
C THR A 40 15.86 -2.89 -11.03
N LEU A 41 15.32 -2.29 -9.97
CA LEU A 41 15.11 -2.92 -8.68
C LEU A 41 13.67 -2.69 -8.21
N VAL A 42 12.92 -3.75 -7.99
CA VAL A 42 11.53 -3.72 -7.53
C VAL A 42 11.40 -4.68 -6.34
N GLY A 43 10.85 -4.21 -5.24
CA GLY A 43 10.59 -5.00 -4.03
C GLY A 43 11.81 -5.24 -3.14
N ASP A 44 12.91 -4.51 -3.32
CA ASP A 44 14.09 -4.61 -2.45
C ASP A 44 13.99 -3.61 -1.29
N ASP A 45 14.11 -4.12 -0.07
CA ASP A 45 14.19 -3.34 1.18
C ASP A 45 15.63 -3.12 1.65
N GLY A 46 16.63 -3.54 0.87
CA GLY A 46 18.05 -3.44 1.17
C GLY A 46 18.54 -4.44 2.22
N THR A 47 17.67 -5.36 2.68
CA THR A 47 17.99 -6.37 3.70
C THR A 47 17.86 -7.81 3.21
N SER A 48 17.26 -8.05 2.04
CA SER A 48 17.07 -9.40 1.50
C SER A 48 18.27 -9.87 0.65
N GLU A 49 18.88 -11.01 0.99
CA GLU A 49 19.96 -11.65 0.21
C GLU A 49 19.50 -12.16 -1.17
N ASN A 50 18.19 -12.22 -1.43
CA ASN A 50 17.59 -12.67 -2.69
C ASN A 50 16.75 -11.55 -3.34
N CYS A 51 17.40 -10.52 -3.87
CA CYS A 51 16.78 -9.36 -4.54
C CYS A 51 16.01 -9.68 -5.85
N ARG A 52 15.75 -10.95 -6.18
CA ARG A 52 15.16 -11.37 -7.47
C ARG A 52 13.66 -11.64 -7.45
N GLU A 53 13.06 -11.80 -6.27
CA GLU A 53 11.61 -11.89 -6.15
C GLU A 53 11.11 -10.55 -5.62
N GLY A 54 10.47 -9.75 -6.49
CA GLY A 54 9.83 -8.52 -6.07
C GLY A 54 8.91 -8.81 -4.89
N HIS A 55 9.30 -8.36 -3.70
CA HIS A 55 8.57 -8.66 -2.48
C HIS A 55 7.76 -7.43 -2.06
N MET A 56 6.44 -7.62 -1.93
CA MET A 56 5.56 -6.64 -1.31
C MET A 56 5.64 -6.79 0.21
N HIS A 57 6.09 -5.74 0.89
CA HIS A 57 6.16 -5.73 2.34
C HIS A 57 4.78 -5.52 2.96
N LYS A 58 4.46 -6.26 4.03
CA LYS A 58 3.22 -6.12 4.77
C LYS A 58 3.48 -5.38 6.08
N GLU A 59 3.20 -4.08 6.12
CA GLU A 59 3.31 -3.28 7.36
C GLU A 59 2.19 -3.60 8.35
N THR A 60 0.95 -3.73 7.87
CA THR A 60 -0.22 -4.10 8.68
C THR A 60 -1.20 -4.94 7.85
N ASP A 61 -2.24 -5.53 8.46
CA ASP A 61 -3.31 -6.23 7.71
C ASP A 61 -4.13 -5.33 6.75
N SER A 62 -3.85 -4.03 6.73
CA SER A 62 -4.48 -3.05 5.84
C SER A 62 -3.51 -2.18 5.05
N VAL A 63 -2.20 -2.32 5.29
CA VAL A 63 -1.17 -1.47 4.67
C VAL A 63 -0.05 -2.34 4.15
N TYR A 64 0.23 -2.21 2.86
CA TYR A 64 1.28 -2.92 2.15
C TYR A 64 2.15 -1.92 1.41
N THR A 65 3.45 -2.18 1.35
CA THR A 65 4.44 -1.28 0.74
C THR A 65 5.33 -2.00 -0.25
N ILE A 66 5.72 -1.29 -1.30
CA ILE A 66 6.61 -1.77 -2.36
C ILE A 66 7.61 -0.65 -2.61
N TRP A 67 8.89 -1.01 -2.62
CA TRP A 67 9.98 -0.11 -2.95
C TRP A 67 10.47 -0.39 -4.37
N CYS A 68 10.77 0.66 -5.12
CA CYS A 68 11.38 0.55 -6.44
C CYS A 68 12.53 1.55 -6.55
N SER A 69 13.61 1.16 -7.21
CA SER A 69 14.79 2.02 -7.44
C SER A 69 15.50 1.70 -8.76
N GLY A 70 16.54 2.48 -9.07
CA GLY A 70 17.38 2.25 -10.25
C GLY A 70 16.85 2.87 -11.55
N ARG A 71 16.01 3.90 -11.44
CA ARG A 71 15.61 4.76 -12.56
C ARG A 71 16.34 6.10 -12.48
N LEU A 72 16.92 6.55 -13.59
CA LEU A 72 17.56 7.88 -13.70
C LEU A 72 16.54 8.99 -13.37
N GLY A 73 16.94 9.95 -12.54
CA GLY A 73 16.11 11.08 -12.09
C GLY A 73 15.11 10.76 -10.96
N CYS A 74 15.11 9.53 -10.44
CA CYS A 74 14.30 9.14 -9.27
C CYS A 74 15.19 8.35 -8.30
N GLN A 75 15.55 8.94 -7.16
CA GLN A 75 16.36 8.27 -6.14
C GLN A 75 15.66 7.00 -5.62
N GLY A 76 14.34 7.02 -5.57
CA GLY A 76 13.52 5.85 -5.27
C GLY A 76 12.04 6.17 -5.35
N MET A 77 11.23 5.11 -5.37
CA MET A 77 9.78 5.20 -5.34
C MET A 77 9.23 4.25 -4.27
N LEU A 78 8.37 4.77 -3.41
CA LEU A 78 7.62 4.01 -2.42
C LEU A 78 6.14 4.00 -2.79
N ILE A 79 5.61 2.83 -3.07
CA ILE A 79 4.18 2.63 -3.28
C ILE A 79 3.58 2.08 -1.98
N THR A 80 2.54 2.74 -1.47
CA THR A 80 1.78 2.30 -0.29
C THR A 80 0.33 2.01 -0.66
N LEU A 81 -0.04 0.74 -0.54
CA LEU A 81 -1.42 0.25 -0.66
C LEU A 81 -2.11 0.42 0.69
N LYS A 82 -3.06 1.35 0.78
CA LYS A 82 -3.90 1.58 1.96
C LYS A 82 -5.28 0.99 1.72
N LEU A 83 -5.46 -0.24 2.18
CA LEU A 83 -6.73 -0.95 2.11
C LEU A 83 -7.63 -0.56 3.28
N ARG A 84 -8.94 -0.71 3.09
CA ARG A 84 -9.92 -0.61 4.17
C ARG A 84 -9.63 -1.70 5.21
N LYS A 85 -9.81 -1.39 6.49
CA LYS A 85 -9.60 -2.34 7.60
C LYS A 85 -10.74 -3.36 7.71
N ARG A 86 -10.82 -4.30 6.76
CA ARG A 86 -11.86 -5.34 6.71
C ARG A 86 -11.79 -6.31 7.90
N GLN A 87 -10.61 -6.45 8.50
CA GLN A 87 -10.34 -7.29 9.66
C GLN A 87 -10.84 -6.70 10.99
N ASP A 88 -11.11 -5.39 11.03
CA ASP A 88 -11.50 -4.67 12.24
C ASP A 88 -13.01 -4.40 12.21
N LEU A 89 -13.74 -5.05 13.13
CA LEU A 89 -15.20 -4.99 13.18
C LEU A 89 -15.74 -3.58 13.44
N ILE A 90 -15.04 -2.78 14.26
CA ILE A 90 -15.43 -1.40 14.55
C ILE A 90 -15.30 -0.57 13.28
N ASN A 91 -14.20 -0.75 12.54
CA ASN A 91 -14.01 -0.07 11.26
C ASN A 91 -14.99 -0.53 10.17
N VAL A 92 -15.41 -1.80 10.18
CA VAL A 92 -16.47 -2.29 9.30
C VAL A 92 -17.79 -1.56 9.58
N ILE A 93 -18.19 -1.44 10.86
CA ILE A 93 -19.41 -0.71 11.25
C ILE A 93 -19.29 0.78 10.90
N MET A 94 -18.16 1.42 11.20
CA MET A 94 -17.94 2.82 10.85
C MET A 94 -18.00 3.06 9.32
N ASN A 95 -17.56 2.09 8.52
CA ASN A 95 -17.61 2.19 7.05
C ASN A 95 -19.04 2.14 6.50
N LEU A 96 -20.02 1.59 7.23
CA LEU A 96 -21.45 1.69 6.82
C LEU A 96 -21.93 3.15 6.89
N VAL A 97 -21.45 3.92 7.88
CA VAL A 97 -21.81 5.33 8.05
C VAL A 97 -21.03 6.23 7.10
N ARG A 98 -19.72 5.95 6.94
CA ARG A 98 -18.83 6.70 6.05
C ARG A 98 -18.02 5.75 5.17
N PRO A 99 -18.45 5.50 3.92
CA PRO A 99 -17.75 4.58 3.04
C PRO A 99 -16.35 5.14 2.72
N LYS A 100 -15.31 4.41 3.16
CA LYS A 100 -13.92 4.64 2.74
C LYS A 100 -13.63 3.82 1.51
N GLN A 101 -12.80 4.32 0.60
CA GLN A 101 -12.27 3.56 -0.53
C GLN A 101 -10.83 3.12 -0.25
N ASP A 102 -10.41 2.03 -0.88
CA ASP A 102 -9.00 1.61 -0.88
C ASP A 102 -8.19 2.65 -1.69
N LYS A 103 -6.96 2.92 -1.28
CA LYS A 103 -6.11 3.95 -1.89
C LYS A 103 -4.72 3.40 -2.20
N VAL A 104 -4.15 3.84 -3.31
CA VAL A 104 -2.73 3.66 -3.63
C VAL A 104 -2.06 5.02 -3.50
N VAL A 105 -0.96 5.09 -2.74
CA VAL A 105 -0.16 6.30 -2.58
C VAL A 105 1.21 6.05 -3.18
N ILE A 106 1.56 6.78 -4.23
CA ILE A 106 2.86 6.68 -4.88
C ILE A 106 3.69 7.88 -4.41
N ARG A 107 4.84 7.62 -3.81
CA ARG A 107 5.79 8.63 -3.35
C ARG A 107 7.07 8.46 -4.14
N ILE A 108 7.47 9.49 -4.86
CA ILE A 108 8.71 9.51 -5.63
C ILE A 108 9.68 10.45 -4.92
N ASN A 109 10.86 9.94 -4.60
CA ASN A 109 11.95 10.73 -4.07
C ASN A 109 12.77 11.25 -5.24
N VAL A 110 12.78 12.57 -5.41
CA VAL A 110 13.54 13.28 -6.44
C VAL A 110 14.75 13.94 -5.79
N ASP A 111 15.87 14.03 -6.50
CA ASP A 111 17.08 14.67 -5.98
C ASP A 111 16.88 16.18 -5.79
N SER A 112 17.15 16.67 -4.58
CA SER A 112 17.06 18.09 -4.23
C SER A 112 18.19 18.93 -4.83
N ASN A 113 19.30 18.31 -5.26
CA ASN A 113 20.41 19.03 -5.87
C ASN A 113 20.16 19.37 -7.34
N GLU A 114 19.24 18.65 -8.00
CA GLU A 114 18.92 18.85 -9.42
C GLU A 114 17.69 19.75 -9.64
N MET A 115 16.93 20.07 -8.58
CA MET A 115 15.68 20.83 -8.68
C MET A 115 15.67 22.10 -7.82
N ASP A 116 15.17 23.19 -8.40
CA ASP A 116 14.85 24.41 -7.66
C ASP A 116 13.67 24.19 -6.69
N SER A 117 13.66 24.93 -5.59
CA SER A 117 12.58 24.86 -4.60
C SER A 117 11.33 25.58 -5.08
N PHE A 118 10.21 24.86 -5.18
CA PHE A 118 8.89 25.43 -5.44
C PHE A 118 7.79 24.67 -4.70
N VAL A 119 6.65 25.31 -4.50
CA VAL A 119 5.45 24.69 -3.90
C VAL A 119 4.40 24.54 -4.99
N PHE A 120 4.00 23.31 -5.26
CA PHE A 120 2.98 23.01 -6.26
C PHE A 120 2.11 21.84 -5.79
N ALA A 121 0.79 21.99 -5.92
CA ALA A 121 -0.18 20.95 -5.63
C ALA A 121 -1.36 21.04 -6.60
N VAL A 122 -1.76 19.90 -7.16
CA VAL A 122 -2.90 19.79 -8.07
C VAL A 122 -3.77 18.63 -7.64
N GLY A 123 -5.09 18.84 -7.64
CA GLY A 123 -6.05 17.82 -7.25
C GLY A 123 -7.43 18.40 -6.98
N GLN A 124 -8.35 17.54 -6.56
CA GLN A 124 -9.71 17.94 -6.25
C GLN A 124 -9.73 18.89 -5.04
N ARG A 125 -10.63 19.88 -5.07
CA ARG A 125 -10.78 20.88 -4.00
C ARG A 125 -10.80 20.26 -2.60
N LYS A 126 -11.53 19.16 -2.39
CA LYS A 126 -11.64 18.49 -1.08
C LYS A 126 -10.37 17.75 -0.63
N SER A 127 -9.43 17.49 -1.53
CA SER A 127 -8.20 16.76 -1.27
C SER A 127 -6.97 17.67 -1.18
N VAL A 128 -7.05 18.88 -1.75
CA VAL A 128 -5.96 19.86 -1.84
C VAL A 128 -6.15 21.05 -0.92
N VAL A 129 -7.40 21.37 -0.56
CA VAL A 129 -7.75 22.43 0.42
C VAL A 129 -7.83 21.85 1.82
#